data_AF-A0A8J7ELF7-F1
#
_entry.id   AF-A0A8J7ELF7-F1
#
_cell.length_a   1.000
_cell.length_b   1.000
_cell.length_c   1.000
_cell.angle_alpha   90.00
_cell.angle_beta   90.00
_cell.angle_gamma   90.00
#
_symmetry.space_group_name_H-M   'P 1'
#
loop_
_entity.id
_entity.type
_entity.pdbx_description
1 polymer ?
#
loop_
_entity_poly.entity_id
_entity_poly.type
_entity_poly.pdbx_seq_one_letter_code
_entity_poly.pdbx_strand_id
1 'polypeptide(L)' 'MSPLFKYSITPIDEGVLLRIWEPAPMNEIRAKPFLFMAKHRLPSDDEAQAMLDQYMAAYNKLICKQPSNV' A
#
# COMPACT_ATOMS: atom_id res chain seq x y z
N MET A 1 -8.54 -7.74 -12.24
CA MET A 1 -7.08 -7.79 -12.06
C MET A 1 -6.78 -7.08 -10.76
N SER A 2 -6.41 -7.80 -9.70
CA SER A 2 -6.04 -7.14 -8.44
C SER A 2 -4.74 -6.37 -8.64
N PRO A 3 -4.61 -5.16 -8.08
CA PRO A 3 -3.40 -4.37 -8.22
C PRO A 3 -2.28 -5.09 -7.47
N LEU A 4 -1.10 -5.09 -8.07
CA LEU A 4 0.05 -5.90 -7.70
C LEU A 4 0.77 -5.33 -6.47
N PHE A 5 0.08 -5.26 -5.33
CA PHE A 5 0.72 -4.90 -4.07
C PHE A 5 1.55 -6.05 -3.53
N LYS A 6 2.69 -5.68 -2.97
CA LYS A 6 3.41 -6.55 -2.07
C LYS A 6 3.37 -5.91 -0.70
N TYR A 7 3.31 -6.74 0.34
CA TYR A 7 3.47 -6.29 1.71
C TYR A 7 4.30 -7.28 2.50
N SER A 8 4.84 -6.82 3.62
CA SER A 8 5.54 -7.65 4.60
C SER A 8 5.33 -7.08 5.99
N ILE A 9 5.10 -7.93 6.97
CA ILE A 9 5.12 -7.56 8.39
C ILE A 9 6.35 -8.23 8.99
N THR A 10 7.22 -7.46 9.64
CA THR A 10 8.40 -7.99 10.33
C THR A 10 8.43 -7.51 11.77
N PRO A 11 8.69 -8.38 12.76
CA PRO A 11 8.86 -7.97 14.14
C PRO A 11 10.06 -7.03 14.29
N ILE A 12 9.94 -6.07 15.19
CA ILE A 12 10.97 -5.10 15.60
C ILE A 12 10.90 -4.94 17.13
N ASP A 13 11.91 -4.31 17.73
CA ASP A 13 12.03 -4.21 19.20
C ASP A 13 10.78 -3.64 19.91
N GLU A 14 10.04 -2.75 19.25
CA GLU A 14 8.86 -2.05 19.80
C GLU A 14 7.53 -2.48 19.16
N GLY A 15 7.47 -3.67 18.55
CA GLY A 15 6.27 -4.20 17.91
C GLY A 15 6.58 -4.74 16.52
N VAL A 16 5.95 -4.16 15.50
CA VAL A 16 6.05 -4.68 14.12
C VAL A 16 6.23 -3.55 13.11
N LEU A 17 6.87 -3.87 11.99
CA LEU A 17 7.07 -2.98 10.86
C LEU A 17 6.32 -3.54 9.65
N LEU A 18 5.20 -2.91 9.31
CA LEU A 18 4.46 -3.14 8.09
C LEU A 18 5.12 -2.36 6.94
N ARG A 19 5.50 -3.06 5.88
CA ARG A 19 5.98 -2.47 4.62
C ARG A 19 4.97 -2.75 3.52
N ILE A 20 4.59 -1.74 2.76
CA ILE A 20 3.69 -1.86 1.62
C ILE A 20 4.40 -1.29 0.40
N TRP A 21 4.49 -2.09 -0.67
CA TRP A 21 5.04 -1.66 -1.95
C TRP A 21 3.91 -1.38 -2.91
N GLU A 22 3.81 -0.13 -3.35
CA GLU A 22 2.77 0.33 -4.24
C GLU A 22 3.33 1.09 -5.45
N PRO A 23 2.62 1.11 -6.59
CA PRO A 23 3.02 1.93 -7.73
C PRO A 23 3.01 3.41 -7.34
N ALA A 24 4.09 4.13 -7.63
CA ALA A 24 4.11 5.58 -7.46
C ALA A 24 3.02 6.24 -8.33
N PRO A 25 2.33 7.27 -7.82
CA PRO A 25 1.38 8.03 -8.62
C PRO A 25 2.06 8.55 -9.89
N MET A 26 1.44 8.28 -11.04
CA MET A 26 1.84 8.92 -12.28
C MET A 26 1.48 10.41 -12.16
N ASN A 27 2.44 11.28 -12.45
CA ASN A 27 2.21 12.71 -12.63
C ASN A 27 2.71 13.11 -14.02
N GLU A 28 2.43 14.33 -14.47
CA GLU A 28 2.82 14.82 -15.81
C GLU A 28 4.32 14.72 -16.09
N ILE A 29 5.14 14.54 -15.04
CA ILE A 29 6.60 14.45 -15.09
C ILE A 29 7.09 12.98 -15.07
N ARG A 30 6.28 12.02 -14.59
CA ARG A 30 6.69 10.61 -14.38
C ARG A 30 5.93 9.67 -15.30
N ALA A 31 6.59 9.32 -16.40
CA ALA A 31 6.08 8.39 -17.41
C ALA A 31 6.08 6.90 -16.99
N LYS A 32 6.74 6.50 -15.88
CA LYS A 32 6.76 5.10 -15.41
C LYS A 32 6.62 5.01 -13.89
N PRO A 33 5.72 4.14 -13.37
CA PRO A 33 5.56 3.93 -11.94
C PRO A 33 6.76 3.12 -11.43
N PHE A 34 7.54 3.69 -10.53
CA PHE A 34 8.43 2.90 -9.68
C PHE A 34 7.63 2.39 -8.48
N LEU A 35 7.96 1.20 -7.96
CA LEU A 35 7.40 0.73 -6.71
C LEU A 35 8.00 1.58 -5.58
N PHE A 36 7.16 2.31 -4.84
CA PHE A 36 7.59 2.96 -3.60
C PHE A 36 7.13 2.14 -2.40
N MET A 37 7.93 2.20 -1.32
CA MET A 37 7.71 1.43 -0.11
C MET A 37 7.23 2.35 1.01
N ALA A 38 5.96 2.23 1.38
CA ALA A 38 5.42 2.81 2.61
C ALA A 38 5.84 1.94 3.81
N LYS A 39 6.19 2.57 4.93
CA LYS A 39 6.64 1.90 6.16
C LYS A 39 5.81 2.40 7.34
N HIS A 40 5.20 1.47 8.07
CA HIS A 40 4.37 1.75 9.24
C HIS A 40 4.88 0.94 10.44
N ARG A 41 5.26 1.63 11.51
CA ARG A 41 5.58 1.01 12.80
C ARG A 41 4.31 0.90 13.61
N LEU A 42 4.00 -0.30 14.08
CA LEU A 42 2.76 -0.62 14.77
C LEU A 42 3.04 -1.46 16.01
N PRO A 43 2.19 -1.39 17.04
CA PRO A 43 2.44 -2.10 18.30
C PRO A 43 2.36 -3.62 18.20
N SER A 44 1.59 -4.17 17.25
CA SER A 44 1.33 -5.60 17.13
C SER A 44 1.02 -6.04 15.70
N ASP A 45 1.08 -7.35 15.46
CA ASP A 45 0.66 -7.97 14.20
C ASP A 45 -0.84 -7.71 13.91
N ASP A 46 -1.70 -7.72 14.93
CA ASP A 46 -3.14 -7.46 14.79
C ASP A 46 -3.41 -6.04 14.27
N GLU A 47 -2.70 -5.04 14.80
CA GLU A 47 -2.78 -3.65 14.33
C GLU A 47 -2.24 -3.52 12.89
N ALA A 48 -1.17 -4.25 12.55
CA ALA A 48 -0.66 -4.31 11.19
C ALA A 48 -1.66 -4.91 10.21
N GLN A 49 -2.37 -5.96 10.60
CA GLN A 49 -3.40 -6.56 9.77
C GLN A 49 -4.60 -5.61 9.61
N ALA A 50 -5.08 -4.98 10.69
CA ALA A 50 -6.17 -4.03 10.63
C ALA A 50 -5.84 -2.82 9.74
N MET A 51 -4.62 -2.28 9.84
CA MET A 51 -4.16 -1.21 8.96
C MET A 51 -4.07 -1.68 7.49
N LEU A 52 -3.54 -2.88 7.25
CA LEU A 52 -3.44 -3.44 5.91
C LEU A 52 -4.82 -3.62 5.25
N ASP A 53 -5.81 -4.11 5.98
CA ASP A 53 -7.18 -4.29 5.49
C ASP A 53 -7.82 -2.94 5.11
N GLN A 54 -7.66 -1.93 5.97
CA GLN A 54 -8.14 -0.57 5.70
C GLN A 54 -7.44 0.02 4.46
N TYR A 55 -6.12 -0.18 4.36
CA TYR A 55 -5.33 0.29 3.24
C TYR A 55 -5.79 -0.35 1.92
N MET A 56 -5.99 -1.66 1.89
CA MET A 56 -6.52 -2.37 0.72
C MET A 56 -7.93 -1.89 0.34
N ALA A 57 -8.80 -1.69 1.33
CA ALA A 57 -10.15 -1.18 1.09
C ALA A 57 -10.14 0.24 0.51
N ALA A 58 -9.27 1.13 1.01
CA ALA A 58 -9.10 2.48 0.50
C ALA A 58 -8.55 2.47 -0.93
N TYR A 59 -7.56 1.63 -1.21
CA TYR A 59 -6.96 1.57 -2.53
C TYR A 59 -7.88 0.97 -3.59
N ASN A 60 -8.64 -0.08 -3.26
CA ASN A 60 -9.66 -0.62 -4.17
C ASN A 60 -10.69 0.46 -4.56
N LYS A 61 -11.07 1.34 -3.62
CA LYS A 61 -11.94 2.48 -3.91
C LYS A 61 -11.28 3.50 -4.84
N LEU A 62 -9.96 3.73 -4.72
CA LEU A 62 -9.22 4.65 -5.58
C LEU A 62 -9.14 4.14 -7.02
N ILE A 63 -8.88 2.85 -7.22
CA ILE A 63 -8.85 2.25 -8.57
C ILE A 63 -10.24 2.22 -9.19
N CYS A 64 -11.28 1.82 -8.45
CA CYS A 64 -12.64 1.79 -8.98
C CYS A 64 -13.22 3.19 -9.29
N LYS A 65 -12.57 4.27 -8.82
CA LYS A 65 -12.97 5.66 -9.08
C LYS A 65 -12.15 6.35 -10.18
N GLN A 66 -11.09 5.73 -10.71
CA GLN A 66 -10.50 6.27 -11.93
C GLN A 66 -11.48 6.04 -13.08
N PRO A 67 -12.04 7.09 -13.72
CA PRO A 67 -12.82 6.88 -14.92
C PRO A 67 -11.89 6.26 -15.95
N SER A 68 -12.32 5.16 -16.55
CA SER A 68 -11.76 4.67 -17.79
C SER A 68 -11.77 5.82 -18.78
N ASN A 69 -10.63 6.48 -18.99
CA ASN A 69 -10.44 7.37 -20.12
C ASN A 69 -10.37 6.47 -21.36
N VAL A 70 -11.54 6.20 -21.94
CA VAL A 70 -11.73 5.75 -23.32
C VAL A 70 -12.43 6.88 -24.06
#